data_AF-A0A5C1AHK0-F1
#
_entry.id   AF-A0A5C1AHK0-F1
#
_cell.length_a   1.000
_cell.length_b   1.000
_cell.length_c   1.000
_cell.angle_alpha   90.00
_cell.angle_beta   90.00
_cell.angle_gamma   90.00
#
_symmetry.space_group_name_H-M   'P 1'
#
loop_
_entity.id
_entity.type
_entity.pdbx_description
1 polymer ?
#
loop_
_entity_poly.entity_id
_entity_poly.type
_entity_poly.pdbx_seq_one_letter_code
_entity_poly.pdbx_strand_id
1 'polypeptide(L)'
;MVTIDVPKTTLTMAVPGTKPTVTADPGPPVGFAFNSPTIDANGSIRLKGTAGDSVAGWTLGFVQLKYIGTNHSRYRGATVRDGSILITHSNQIVCRDTDIGSTEVWYDSLNSGGTTGPTGTNKLAAGTVIPATGFLDVPAHLFDQPSRWWASVEPNPIVTGHPNNFLHYTVVELLFCTMLVAQEPGGKFHLLKHFYWNVIWEHTFKVDGTGAVVLDKAVRLQQNVQRPSHSGNPRDSKFLGKEFDLKLPVSNTVSRRAPAKIAAKDWKQG
;
A
#
# COMPACT_ATOMS: atom_id res chain seq x y z
N MET A 1 -31.30 3.70 20.71
CA MET A 1 -30.76 3.41 19.35
C MET A 1 -29.40 4.07 19.29
N VAL A 2 -28.36 3.27 19.08
CA VAL A 2 -26.98 3.77 19.06
C VAL A 2 -26.68 4.44 17.72
N THR A 3 -26.03 5.60 17.76
CA THR A 3 -25.62 6.36 16.57
C THR A 3 -24.18 6.83 16.68
N ILE A 4 -23.55 7.12 15.54
CA ILE A 4 -22.21 7.73 15.48
C ILE A 4 -22.35 9.24 15.70
N ASP A 5 -21.61 9.79 16.65
CA ASP A 5 -21.45 11.23 16.84
C ASP A 5 -20.44 11.78 15.83
N VAL A 6 -20.89 12.05 14.61
CA VAL A 6 -20.04 12.49 13.48
C VAL A 6 -19.08 13.64 13.82
N PRO A 7 -19.48 14.69 14.58
CA PRO A 7 -18.57 15.76 14.99
C PRO A 7 -17.39 15.31 15.87
N LYS A 8 -17.47 14.11 16.49
CA LYS A 8 -16.42 13.53 17.34
C LYS A 8 -15.61 12.45 16.63
N THR A 9 -15.82 12.24 15.33
CA THR A 9 -14.94 11.39 14.53
C THR A 9 -13.58 12.08 14.35
N THR A 10 -12.51 11.40 14.77
CA THR A 10 -11.14 11.88 14.57
C THR A 10 -10.39 10.99 13.60
N LEU A 11 -9.46 11.60 12.84
CA LEU A 11 -8.48 10.90 12.03
C LEU A 11 -7.22 11.76 11.97
N THR A 12 -6.12 11.22 12.45
CA THR A 12 -4.80 11.85 12.42
C THR A 12 -3.83 10.94 11.70
N MET A 13 -2.96 11.50 10.85
CA MET A 13 -1.90 10.73 10.18
C MET A 13 -0.52 11.30 10.50
N ALA A 14 0.43 10.42 10.77
CA ALA A 14 1.83 10.72 10.91
C ALA A 14 2.63 10.01 9.82
N VAL A 15 3.62 10.75 9.27
CA VAL A 15 4.70 10.18 8.48
C VAL A 15 5.96 10.60 9.22
N PRO A 16 6.76 9.66 9.75
CA PRO A 16 8.07 9.98 10.27
C PRO A 16 8.82 10.67 9.14
N GLY A 17 9.33 11.89 9.35
CA GLY A 17 9.84 12.77 8.28
C GLY A 17 11.07 12.27 7.51
N THR A 18 11.36 10.97 7.55
CA THR A 18 12.35 10.31 6.70
C THR A 18 11.83 10.18 5.28
N LYS A 19 12.74 10.21 4.30
CA LYS A 19 12.40 9.98 2.89
C LYS A 19 12.40 8.47 2.61
N PRO A 20 11.68 8.01 1.58
CA PRO A 20 11.88 6.67 1.03
C PRO A 20 13.34 6.43 0.65
N THR A 21 13.77 5.18 0.76
CA THR A 21 15.16 4.79 0.52
C THR A 21 15.25 3.70 -0.53
N VAL A 22 16.39 3.65 -1.21
CA VAL A 22 16.80 2.50 -2.02
C VAL A 22 18.13 2.01 -1.47
N THR A 23 18.19 0.74 -1.10
CA THR A 23 19.39 0.13 -0.48
C THR A 23 19.77 -1.13 -1.22
N ALA A 24 21.07 -1.38 -1.35
CA ALA A 24 21.55 -2.66 -1.85
C ALA A 24 21.10 -3.80 -0.93
N ASP A 25 20.70 -4.91 -1.53
CA ASP A 25 20.33 -6.15 -0.85
C ASP A 25 21.26 -7.27 -1.35
N PRO A 26 22.20 -7.74 -0.51
CA PRO A 26 23.20 -8.72 -0.89
C PRO A 26 22.67 -10.17 -0.87
N GLY A 27 21.39 -10.39 -0.53
CA GLY A 27 20.81 -11.74 -0.52
C GLY A 27 20.86 -12.42 -1.89
N PRO A 28 20.68 -13.75 -1.99
CA PRO A 28 20.45 -14.42 -3.27
C PRO A 28 18.94 -14.43 -3.60
N PRO A 29 18.50 -13.88 -4.75
CA PRO A 29 19.27 -13.13 -5.76
C PRO A 29 19.66 -11.71 -5.30
N VAL A 30 20.82 -11.22 -5.77
CA VAL A 30 21.32 -9.87 -5.43
C VAL A 30 20.44 -8.81 -6.06
N GLY A 31 20.10 -7.77 -5.32
CA GLY A 31 19.23 -6.72 -5.82
C GLY A 31 19.20 -5.46 -4.98
N PHE A 32 18.06 -4.77 -5.05
CA PHE A 32 17.85 -3.51 -4.36
C PHE A 32 16.46 -3.49 -3.72
N ALA A 33 16.42 -3.12 -2.44
CA ALA A 33 15.20 -2.90 -1.69
C ALA A 33 14.79 -1.42 -1.77
N PHE A 34 13.53 -1.20 -2.10
CA PHE A 34 12.87 0.10 -2.20
C PHE A 34 11.92 0.21 -1.03
N ASN A 35 12.33 0.92 0.02
CA ASN A 35 11.64 0.95 1.30
C ASN A 35 10.98 2.31 1.52
N SER A 36 9.75 2.28 2.05
CA SER A 36 9.02 3.49 2.46
C SER A 36 9.25 3.71 3.95
N PRO A 37 9.23 4.96 4.42
CA PRO A 37 8.88 5.24 5.80
C PRO A 37 7.47 4.72 6.07
N THR A 38 7.23 4.37 7.32
CA THR A 38 5.91 4.06 7.85
C THR A 38 4.94 5.22 7.62
N ILE A 39 3.70 4.89 7.30
CA ILE A 39 2.57 5.76 7.58
C ILE A 39 1.80 5.21 8.77
N ASP A 40 1.48 6.09 9.71
CA ASP A 40 0.74 5.76 10.92
C ASP A 40 -0.53 6.59 10.94
N ALA A 41 -1.69 5.97 11.11
CA ALA A 41 -2.97 6.65 11.16
C ALA A 41 -3.77 6.19 12.37
N ASN A 42 -4.26 7.15 13.16
CA ASN A 42 -5.11 6.90 14.31
C ASN A 42 -6.48 7.49 14.03
N GLY A 43 -7.51 6.68 14.18
CA GLY A 43 -8.91 7.06 14.03
C GLY A 43 -9.70 6.78 15.29
N SER A 44 -10.75 7.55 15.51
CA SER A 44 -11.73 7.21 16.54
C SER A 44 -13.11 7.69 16.16
N ILE A 45 -14.12 6.99 16.69
CA ILE A 45 -15.50 7.46 16.69
C ILE A 45 -16.02 7.52 18.11
N ARG A 46 -17.10 8.27 18.29
CA ARG A 46 -17.93 8.19 19.47
C ARG A 46 -19.29 7.61 19.12
N LEU A 47 -19.66 6.53 19.78
CA LEU A 47 -21.01 5.99 19.75
C LEU A 47 -21.83 6.66 20.86
N LYS A 48 -23.04 7.11 20.54
CA LYS A 48 -24.01 7.71 21.49
C LYS A 48 -25.24 6.83 21.59
N GLY A 49 -25.77 6.67 22.80
CA GLY A 49 -27.00 5.93 23.05
C GLY A 49 -27.45 6.05 24.50
N THR A 50 -28.50 5.31 24.87
CA THR A 50 -28.91 5.20 26.26
C THR A 50 -27.96 4.27 26.99
N ALA A 51 -27.65 4.54 28.26
CA ALA A 51 -26.85 3.64 29.09
C ALA A 51 -27.46 2.23 29.08
N GLY A 52 -26.64 1.21 28.80
CA GLY A 52 -27.10 -0.17 28.64
C GLY A 52 -27.51 -0.56 27.21
N ASP A 53 -27.65 0.39 26.27
CA ASP A 53 -27.85 0.07 24.85
C ASP A 53 -26.68 -0.79 24.35
N SER A 54 -26.99 -1.93 23.73
CA SER A 54 -25.96 -2.83 23.19
C SER A 54 -25.24 -2.19 21.99
N VAL A 55 -23.92 -2.31 21.98
CA VAL A 55 -23.03 -1.95 20.87
C VAL A 55 -22.23 -3.15 20.35
N ALA A 56 -22.57 -4.36 20.79
CA ALA A 56 -21.93 -5.58 20.31
C ALA A 56 -22.05 -5.70 18.77
N GLY A 57 -20.95 -6.08 18.11
CA GLY A 57 -20.89 -6.27 16.67
C GLY A 57 -20.58 -5.02 15.85
N TRP A 58 -20.60 -3.83 16.46
CA TRP A 58 -20.04 -2.64 15.81
C TRP A 58 -18.57 -2.88 15.51
N THR A 59 -18.14 -2.52 14.31
CA THR A 59 -16.74 -2.61 13.89
C THR A 59 -16.24 -1.23 13.48
N LEU A 60 -15.05 -0.84 13.90
CA LEU A 60 -14.35 0.34 13.40
C LEU A 60 -12.98 -0.11 12.90
N GLY A 61 -12.60 0.28 11.68
CA GLY A 61 -11.29 -0.05 11.16
C GLY A 61 -10.94 0.78 9.94
N PHE A 62 -9.81 0.41 9.33
CA PHE A 62 -9.38 1.01 8.08
C PHE A 62 -9.65 0.09 6.91
N VAL A 63 -10.10 0.70 5.81
CA VAL A 63 -10.12 0.11 4.49
C VAL A 63 -9.10 0.87 3.65
N GLN A 64 -8.24 0.16 2.94
CA GLN A 64 -7.24 0.79 2.08
C GLN A 64 -7.34 0.23 0.66
N LEU A 65 -7.44 1.15 -0.29
CA LEU A 65 -7.32 0.83 -1.71
C LEU A 65 -5.98 1.32 -2.22
N LYS A 66 -5.37 0.51 -3.08
CA LYS A 66 -4.09 0.80 -3.72
C LYS A 66 -4.25 0.84 -5.22
N TYR A 67 -3.70 1.87 -5.84
CA TYR A 67 -3.55 1.99 -7.28
C TYR A 67 -2.08 1.84 -7.67
N ILE A 68 -1.79 0.86 -8.52
CA ILE A 68 -0.44 0.59 -9.03
C ILE A 68 -0.31 1.27 -10.39
N GLY A 69 0.12 2.53 -10.39
CA GLY A 69 0.27 3.32 -11.61
C GLY A 69 1.50 2.89 -12.40
N THR A 70 2.68 3.07 -11.80
CA THR A 70 3.98 2.78 -12.42
C THR A 70 4.75 1.80 -11.54
N ASN A 71 5.26 0.71 -12.11
CA ASN A 71 6.12 -0.24 -11.42
C ASN A 71 6.96 -1.02 -12.45
N HIS A 72 8.09 -0.47 -12.86
CA HIS A 72 8.95 -1.11 -13.83
C HIS A 72 10.44 -0.82 -13.64
N SER A 73 11.25 -1.72 -14.17
CA SER A 73 12.70 -1.60 -14.20
C SER A 73 13.24 -1.86 -15.59
N ARG A 74 14.27 -1.09 -15.94
CA ARG A 74 15.00 -1.15 -17.20
C ARG A 74 16.35 -1.79 -16.94
N TYR A 75 16.65 -2.82 -17.72
CA TYR A 75 17.94 -3.51 -17.67
C TYR A 75 18.63 -3.41 -19.02
N ARG A 76 19.94 -3.18 -19.00
CA ARG A 76 20.78 -3.03 -20.18
C ARG A 76 21.86 -4.09 -20.21
N GLY A 77 22.10 -4.68 -21.37
CA GLY A 77 23.24 -5.57 -21.57
C GLY A 77 24.57 -4.81 -21.53
N ALA A 78 25.67 -5.54 -21.34
CA ALA A 78 27.01 -4.96 -21.31
C ALA A 78 27.37 -4.29 -22.64
N THR A 79 26.93 -4.87 -23.76
CA THR A 79 27.11 -4.35 -25.10
C THR A 79 25.77 -4.09 -25.79
N VAL A 80 25.80 -3.33 -26.89
CA VAL A 80 24.61 -3.12 -27.74
C VAL A 80 24.05 -4.44 -28.28
N ARG A 81 24.90 -5.46 -28.50
CA ARG A 81 24.48 -6.78 -29.01
C ARG A 81 23.68 -7.58 -27.99
N ASP A 82 23.90 -7.33 -26.70
CA ASP A 82 23.20 -8.01 -25.61
C ASP A 82 21.78 -7.45 -25.40
N GLY A 83 21.47 -6.29 -26.00
CA GLY A 83 20.15 -5.67 -26.02
C GLY A 83 19.71 -5.09 -24.67
N SER A 84 18.44 -4.71 -24.56
CA SER A 84 17.83 -4.21 -23.33
C SER A 84 16.50 -4.90 -23.05
N ILE A 85 16.10 -4.95 -21.78
CA ILE A 85 14.78 -5.44 -21.37
C ILE A 85 14.09 -4.45 -20.43
N LEU A 86 12.79 -4.33 -20.59
CA LEU A 86 11.87 -3.73 -19.64
C LEU A 86 11.19 -4.87 -18.88
N ILE A 87 11.26 -4.84 -17.55
CA ILE A 87 10.46 -5.70 -16.70
C ILE A 87 9.40 -4.82 -16.04
N THR A 88 8.13 -5.14 -16.21
CA THR A 88 7.02 -4.33 -15.67
C THR A 88 6.05 -5.18 -14.86
N HIS A 89 5.75 -4.68 -13.66
CA HIS A 89 4.62 -5.07 -12.83
C HIS A 89 3.49 -4.02 -12.88
N SER A 90 3.63 -3.01 -13.76
CA SER A 90 2.62 -1.97 -13.95
C SER A 90 1.40 -2.58 -14.61
N ASN A 91 0.23 -2.34 -14.02
CA ASN A 91 -1.03 -2.86 -14.54
C ASN A 91 -2.18 -1.87 -14.39
N GLN A 92 -1.91 -0.64 -13.90
CA GLN A 92 -2.86 0.45 -13.78
C GLN A 92 -4.19 0.01 -13.15
N ILE A 93 -4.09 -0.86 -12.13
CA ILE A 93 -5.25 -1.47 -11.49
C ILE A 93 -5.42 -0.90 -10.08
N VAL A 94 -6.68 -0.81 -9.67
CA VAL A 94 -7.06 -0.59 -8.27
C VAL A 94 -7.22 -1.94 -7.61
N CYS A 95 -6.68 -2.10 -6.42
CA CYS A 95 -6.72 -3.33 -5.65
C CYS A 95 -7.05 -3.03 -4.19
N ARG A 96 -7.65 -4.00 -3.52
CA ARG A 96 -7.80 -4.00 -2.06
C ARG A 96 -6.43 -4.21 -1.45
N ASP A 97 -6.00 -3.32 -0.58
CA ASP A 97 -4.74 -3.47 0.13
C ASP A 97 -5.02 -4.21 1.43
N THR A 98 -5.03 -5.54 1.33
CA THR A 98 -5.37 -6.44 2.44
C THR A 98 -4.47 -7.67 2.39
N ASP A 99 -4.56 -8.52 3.42
CA ASP A 99 -3.83 -9.79 3.46
C ASP A 99 -4.14 -10.69 2.26
N ILE A 100 -3.13 -11.45 1.83
CA ILE A 100 -3.30 -12.44 0.75
C ILE A 100 -4.38 -13.45 1.16
N GLY A 101 -5.35 -13.67 0.27
CA GLY A 101 -6.46 -14.58 0.52
C GLY A 101 -7.61 -13.95 1.33
N SER A 102 -7.49 -12.68 1.74
CA SER A 102 -8.56 -11.99 2.47
C SER A 102 -9.83 -11.84 1.62
N THR A 103 -10.93 -12.32 2.18
CA THR A 103 -12.30 -12.15 1.68
C THR A 103 -12.96 -10.89 2.23
N GLU A 104 -12.24 -10.10 3.02
CA GLU A 104 -12.76 -8.91 3.73
C GLU A 104 -12.26 -7.61 3.10
N VAL A 105 -12.93 -6.51 3.40
CA VAL A 105 -12.53 -5.15 2.96
C VAL A 105 -11.51 -4.50 3.89
N TRP A 106 -11.38 -5.00 5.12
CA TRP A 106 -10.51 -4.43 6.15
C TRP A 106 -9.04 -4.60 5.78
N TYR A 107 -8.26 -3.52 5.94
CA TYR A 107 -6.81 -3.50 5.70
C TYR A 107 -6.13 -4.60 6.53
N ASP A 108 -6.31 -4.54 7.85
CA ASP A 108 -5.92 -5.60 8.77
C ASP A 108 -7.11 -6.54 8.98
N SER A 109 -6.93 -7.81 8.60
CA SER A 109 -7.98 -8.81 8.74
C SER A 109 -8.27 -9.12 10.21
N LEU A 110 -9.55 -9.28 10.56
CA LEU A 110 -9.98 -9.78 11.88
C LEU A 110 -9.57 -11.25 12.11
N ASN A 111 -9.16 -11.94 11.03
CA ASN A 111 -8.85 -13.36 10.99
C ASN A 111 -7.36 -13.70 11.18
N SER A 112 -6.47 -12.70 11.24
CA SER A 112 -5.02 -12.93 11.40
C SER A 112 -4.62 -13.48 12.78
N GLY A 113 -5.57 -13.69 13.71
CA GLY A 113 -5.26 -14.13 15.08
C GLY A 113 -4.32 -13.17 15.82
N GLY A 114 -4.18 -11.94 15.30
CA GLY A 114 -3.23 -10.96 15.78
C GLY A 114 -3.65 -10.43 17.14
N THR A 115 -2.95 -10.90 18.17
CA THR A 115 -2.69 -10.09 19.37
C THR A 115 -1.69 -8.97 19.01
N THR A 116 -2.01 -8.14 18.03
CA THR A 116 -1.23 -6.93 17.68
C THR A 116 -1.95 -5.69 18.21
N GLY A 117 -2.04 -5.63 19.54
CA GLY A 117 -2.40 -4.43 20.29
C GLY A 117 -3.83 -3.89 20.10
N PRO A 118 -4.23 -2.89 20.91
CA PRO A 118 -5.55 -2.26 20.90
C PRO A 118 -5.86 -1.39 19.65
N THR A 119 -5.23 -1.65 18.50
CA THR A 119 -5.00 -0.62 17.47
C THR A 119 -5.23 -1.06 16.01
N GLY A 120 -5.83 -2.22 15.71
CA GLY A 120 -6.22 -2.58 14.33
C GLY A 120 -7.69 -2.27 14.01
N THR A 121 -8.33 -3.14 13.21
CA THR A 121 -9.79 -3.20 13.09
C THR A 121 -10.42 -3.68 14.40
N ASN A 122 -11.24 -2.85 15.03
CA ASN A 122 -11.85 -3.08 16.34
C ASN A 122 -13.32 -3.49 16.20
N LYS A 123 -13.61 -4.77 16.47
CA LYS A 123 -14.97 -5.31 16.53
C LYS A 123 -15.41 -5.48 17.99
N LEU A 124 -16.44 -4.75 18.39
CA LEU A 124 -16.94 -4.75 19.77
C LEU A 124 -17.56 -6.12 20.12
N ALA A 125 -17.10 -6.70 21.23
CA ALA A 125 -17.50 -8.02 21.69
C ALA A 125 -18.96 -8.07 22.15
N ALA A 126 -19.51 -9.29 22.23
CA ALA A 126 -20.80 -9.54 22.86
C ALA A 126 -20.83 -9.00 24.30
N GLY A 127 -21.94 -8.39 24.70
CA GLY A 127 -22.09 -7.77 26.03
C GLY A 127 -21.53 -6.35 26.16
N THR A 128 -20.87 -5.81 25.13
CA THR A 128 -20.46 -4.39 25.14
C THR A 128 -21.69 -3.49 25.06
N VAL A 129 -21.81 -2.54 25.99
CA VAL A 129 -22.94 -1.60 26.09
C VAL A 129 -22.45 -0.15 26.19
N ILE A 130 -23.34 0.79 25.90
CA ILE A 130 -23.10 2.21 26.19
C ILE A 130 -22.99 2.41 27.71
N PRO A 131 -21.90 3.03 28.21
CA PRO A 131 -21.72 3.35 29.62
C PRO A 131 -22.73 4.37 30.16
N ALA A 132 -22.74 4.56 31.48
CA ALA A 132 -23.59 5.56 32.16
C ALA A 132 -23.37 7.01 31.67
N THR A 133 -22.20 7.30 31.10
CA THR A 133 -21.87 8.60 30.47
C THR A 133 -22.67 8.87 29.18
N GLY A 134 -23.38 7.88 28.65
CA GLY A 134 -24.19 8.00 27.42
C GLY A 134 -23.38 7.91 26.12
N PHE A 135 -22.08 7.61 26.20
CA PHE A 135 -21.24 7.43 25.03
C PHE A 135 -20.08 6.45 25.25
N LEU A 136 -19.61 5.85 24.16
CA LEU A 136 -18.42 5.01 24.10
C LEU A 136 -17.51 5.49 22.97
N ASP A 137 -16.25 5.80 23.28
CA ASP A 137 -15.24 6.09 22.28
C ASP A 137 -14.61 4.77 21.79
N VAL A 138 -14.55 4.59 20.47
CA VAL A 138 -14.01 3.40 19.82
C VAL A 138 -12.79 3.82 19.00
N PRO A 139 -11.58 3.32 19.31
CA PRO A 139 -10.38 3.60 18.54
C PRO A 139 -10.16 2.58 17.42
N ALA A 140 -9.45 3.02 16.39
CA ALA A 140 -8.82 2.19 15.36
C ALA A 140 -7.48 2.80 14.97
N HIS A 141 -6.54 1.99 14.53
CA HIS A 141 -5.26 2.45 14.03
C HIS A 141 -4.84 1.63 12.81
N LEU A 142 -3.94 2.21 12.04
CA LEU A 142 -3.37 1.63 10.84
C LEU A 142 -1.89 1.97 10.82
N PHE A 143 -1.11 0.97 10.43
CA PHE A 143 0.31 1.08 10.15
C PHE A 143 0.55 0.46 8.78
N ASP A 144 1.19 1.20 7.88
CA ASP A 144 1.60 0.66 6.58
C ASP A 144 3.01 1.10 6.20
N GLN A 145 3.75 0.21 5.55
CA GLN A 145 5.13 0.42 5.13
C GLN A 145 5.41 -0.30 3.80
N PRO A 146 4.94 0.24 2.67
CA PRO A 146 5.08 -0.43 1.39
C PRO A 146 6.56 -0.54 1.00
N SER A 147 6.91 -1.69 0.42
CA SER A 147 8.24 -1.95 -0.12
C SER A 147 8.17 -2.62 -1.49
N ARG A 148 9.28 -2.54 -2.23
CA ARG A 148 9.54 -3.29 -3.46
C ARG A 148 10.96 -3.80 -3.48
N TRP A 149 11.18 -4.81 -4.33
CA TRP A 149 12.50 -5.36 -4.57
C TRP A 149 12.69 -5.59 -6.07
N TRP A 150 13.90 -5.34 -6.55
CA TRP A 150 14.30 -5.59 -7.93
C TRP A 150 15.67 -6.24 -8.00
N ALA A 151 15.79 -7.26 -8.86
CA ALA A 151 17.05 -7.92 -9.12
C ALA A 151 18.07 -6.96 -9.73
N SER A 152 19.33 -7.12 -9.36
CA SER A 152 20.45 -6.38 -9.97
C SER A 152 20.74 -6.86 -11.39
N VAL A 153 20.54 -8.14 -11.66
CA VAL A 153 20.84 -8.79 -12.93
C VAL A 153 19.67 -9.67 -13.35
N GLU A 154 19.29 -9.58 -14.62
CA GLU A 154 18.24 -10.38 -15.23
C GLU A 154 18.71 -10.90 -16.59
N PRO A 155 18.54 -12.20 -16.90
CA PRO A 155 18.89 -12.72 -18.21
C PRO A 155 17.93 -12.16 -19.27
N ASN A 156 18.45 -11.85 -20.45
CA ASN A 156 17.65 -11.45 -21.59
C ASN A 156 17.10 -12.69 -22.32
N PRO A 157 15.80 -13.02 -22.21
CA PRO A 157 15.28 -14.25 -22.79
C PRO A 157 15.18 -14.20 -24.32
N ILE A 158 15.33 -13.02 -24.95
CA ILE A 158 15.07 -12.80 -26.37
C ILE A 158 16.34 -12.83 -27.22
N VAL A 159 17.52 -12.62 -26.60
CA VAL A 159 18.82 -12.70 -27.29
C VAL A 159 19.40 -14.11 -27.11
N THR A 160 19.90 -14.71 -28.20
CA THR A 160 20.54 -16.03 -28.20
C THR A 160 21.67 -16.09 -27.17
N GLY A 161 21.72 -17.17 -26.40
CA GLY A 161 22.68 -17.33 -25.31
C GLY A 161 22.28 -16.64 -24.01
N HIS A 162 21.14 -15.94 -23.98
CA HIS A 162 20.55 -15.32 -22.79
C HIS A 162 21.52 -14.46 -21.98
N PRO A 163 22.18 -13.48 -22.60
CA PRO A 163 23.15 -12.65 -21.90
C PRO A 163 22.51 -11.94 -20.71
N ASN A 164 23.34 -11.67 -19.70
CA ASN A 164 22.93 -10.91 -18.53
C ASN A 164 22.71 -9.44 -18.89
N ASN A 165 21.56 -8.92 -18.46
CA ASN A 165 21.29 -7.50 -18.46
C ASN A 165 21.33 -6.98 -17.02
N PHE A 166 21.93 -5.81 -16.85
CA PHE A 166 22.18 -5.16 -15.58
C PHE A 166 21.14 -4.07 -15.34
N LEU A 167 20.63 -3.99 -14.10
CA LEU A 167 19.68 -2.98 -13.71
C LEU A 167 20.27 -1.58 -13.96
N HIS A 168 19.49 -0.73 -14.61
CA HIS A 168 19.92 0.60 -15.02
C HIS A 168 19.00 1.70 -14.50
N TYR A 169 17.71 1.45 -14.43
CA TYR A 169 16.72 2.42 -13.96
C TYR A 169 15.50 1.71 -13.41
N THR A 170 14.97 2.21 -12.30
CA THR A 170 13.72 1.73 -11.71
C THR A 170 12.83 2.90 -11.37
N VAL A 171 11.54 2.76 -11.65
CA VAL A 171 10.50 3.66 -11.17
C VAL A 171 9.31 2.87 -10.62
N VAL A 172 8.91 3.23 -9.41
CA VAL A 172 7.76 2.66 -8.71
C VAL A 172 6.95 3.81 -8.12
N GLU A 173 5.67 3.88 -8.48
CA GLU A 173 4.70 4.84 -8.01
C GLU A 173 3.46 4.09 -7.50
N LEU A 174 3.23 4.18 -6.20
CA LEU A 174 2.08 3.58 -5.53
C LEU A 174 1.22 4.68 -4.96
N LEU A 175 -0.07 4.65 -5.27
CA LEU A 175 -1.06 5.61 -4.77
C LEU A 175 -2.06 4.88 -3.89
N PHE A 176 -2.45 5.49 -2.79
CA PHE A 176 -3.31 4.88 -1.79
C PHE A 176 -4.46 5.83 -1.42
N CYS A 177 -5.62 5.23 -1.16
CA CYS A 177 -6.73 5.87 -0.49
C CYS A 177 -7.06 5.06 0.77
N THR A 178 -6.85 5.68 1.93
CA THR A 178 -7.04 5.05 3.23
C THR A 178 -8.26 5.67 3.89
N MET A 179 -9.21 4.84 4.30
CA MET A 179 -10.54 5.23 4.74
C MET A 179 -10.80 4.69 6.15
N LEU A 180 -11.19 5.56 7.07
CA LEU A 180 -11.74 5.18 8.37
C LEU A 180 -13.22 4.84 8.21
N VAL A 181 -13.58 3.60 8.53
CA VAL A 181 -14.90 3.04 8.25
C VAL A 181 -15.47 2.39 9.50
N ALA A 182 -16.74 2.68 9.80
CA ALA A 182 -17.50 1.93 10.78
C ALA A 182 -18.49 0.98 10.10
N GLN A 183 -18.74 -0.18 10.70
CA GLN A 183 -19.76 -1.12 10.28
C GLN A 183 -20.74 -1.36 11.43
N GLU A 184 -22.02 -1.17 11.19
CA GLU A 184 -23.09 -1.53 12.13
C GLU A 184 -23.19 -3.06 12.28
N PRO A 185 -23.76 -3.57 13.39
CA PRO A 185 -24.02 -5.00 13.56
C PRO A 185 -24.87 -5.61 12.42
N GLY A 186 -25.74 -4.81 11.79
CA GLY A 186 -26.54 -5.20 10.62
C GLY A 186 -25.76 -5.23 9.29
N GLY A 187 -24.45 -4.99 9.31
CA GLY A 187 -23.58 -5.07 8.13
C GLY A 187 -23.46 -3.77 7.32
N LYS A 188 -24.19 -2.71 7.70
CA LYS A 188 -24.14 -1.41 7.01
C LYS A 188 -22.83 -0.70 7.28
N PHE A 189 -22.13 -0.31 6.21
CA PHE A 189 -20.90 0.49 6.29
C PHE A 189 -21.18 1.99 6.32
N HIS A 190 -20.34 2.69 7.09
CA HIS A 190 -20.28 4.14 7.19
C HIS A 190 -18.86 4.58 6.89
N LEU A 191 -18.65 5.21 5.74
CA LEU A 191 -17.39 5.84 5.43
C LEU A 191 -17.32 7.20 6.11
N LEU A 192 -16.39 7.33 7.06
CA LEU A 192 -16.37 8.49 7.95
C LEU A 192 -15.39 9.55 7.47
N LYS A 193 -14.14 9.13 7.26
CA LYS A 193 -13.05 9.99 6.80
C LYS A 193 -12.11 9.22 5.88
N HIS A 194 -11.40 9.94 5.02
CA HIS A 194 -10.35 9.37 4.19
C HIS A 194 -9.19 10.34 4.00
N PHE A 195 -8.04 9.82 3.60
CA PHE A 195 -6.93 10.60 3.10
C PHE A 195 -6.24 9.85 1.96
N TYR A 196 -5.50 10.61 1.16
CA TYR A 196 -4.69 10.07 0.09
C TYR A 196 -3.24 10.15 0.46
N TRP A 197 -2.47 9.18 0.02
CA TRP A 197 -1.03 9.23 0.13
C TRP A 197 -0.39 8.43 -0.99
N ASN A 198 0.87 8.70 -1.24
CA ASN A 198 1.61 8.01 -2.28
C ASN A 198 3.08 7.87 -1.88
N VAL A 199 3.72 6.85 -2.45
CA VAL A 199 5.17 6.69 -2.39
C VAL A 199 5.71 6.55 -3.81
N ILE A 200 6.83 7.22 -4.05
CA ILE A 200 7.54 7.22 -5.30
C ILE A 200 9.00 6.91 -5.02
N TRP A 201 9.49 5.87 -5.69
CA TRP A 201 10.90 5.62 -5.82
C TRP A 201 11.31 5.67 -7.28
N GLU A 202 12.33 6.44 -7.58
CA GLU A 202 12.91 6.56 -8.90
C GLU A 202 14.42 6.70 -8.76
N HIS A 203 15.15 5.74 -9.33
CA HIS A 203 16.60 5.62 -9.13
C HIS A 203 17.29 5.12 -10.40
N THR A 204 18.50 5.62 -10.65
CA THR A 204 19.41 5.08 -11.68
C THR A 204 20.50 4.22 -11.05
N PHE A 205 21.01 3.29 -11.84
CA PHE A 205 22.02 2.32 -11.44
C PHE A 205 23.10 2.24 -12.50
N LYS A 206 24.31 1.85 -12.08
CA LYS A 206 25.44 1.63 -12.96
C LYS A 206 26.17 0.35 -12.58
N VAL A 207 26.91 -0.18 -13.55
CA VAL A 207 27.87 -1.26 -13.31
C VAL A 207 29.20 -0.62 -12.90
N ASP A 208 29.78 -1.06 -11.79
CA ASP A 208 31.09 -0.58 -11.33
C ASP A 208 32.25 -1.33 -12.00
N GLY A 209 33.49 -0.98 -11.64
CA GLY A 209 34.70 -1.60 -12.20
C GLY A 209 34.87 -3.09 -11.89
N THR A 210 34.08 -3.64 -10.96
CA THR A 210 34.08 -5.07 -10.61
C THR A 210 33.01 -5.87 -11.36
N GLY A 211 32.15 -5.18 -12.13
CA GLY A 211 31.01 -5.80 -12.79
C GLY A 211 29.75 -5.88 -11.92
N ALA A 212 29.77 -5.30 -10.72
CA ALA A 212 28.61 -5.27 -9.83
C ALA A 212 27.68 -4.08 -10.16
N VAL A 213 26.37 -4.28 -10.05
CA VAL A 213 25.42 -3.15 -10.12
C VAL A 213 25.42 -2.41 -8.79
N VAL A 214 25.59 -1.10 -8.84
CA VAL A 214 25.58 -0.20 -7.69
C VAL A 214 24.60 0.95 -7.89
N LEU A 215 24.16 1.56 -6.79
CA LEU A 215 23.36 2.79 -6.80
C LEU A 215 24.16 3.91 -7.51
N ASP A 216 23.51 4.63 -8.41
CA ASP A 216 24.11 5.79 -9.07
C ASP A 216 23.49 7.10 -8.59
N LYS A 217 22.21 7.35 -8.92
CA LYS A 217 21.53 8.59 -8.55
C LYS A 217 20.08 8.36 -8.14
N ALA A 218 19.71 8.92 -6.99
CA ALA A 218 18.32 9.10 -6.63
C ALA A 218 17.69 10.20 -7.49
N VAL A 219 16.73 9.83 -8.34
CA VAL A 219 16.00 10.77 -9.20
C VAL A 219 14.84 11.38 -8.42
N ARG A 220 14.02 10.53 -7.78
CA ARG A 220 12.86 10.96 -6.98
C ARG A 220 12.59 9.95 -5.87
N LEU A 221 12.69 10.41 -4.63
CA LEU A 221 12.35 9.65 -3.43
C LEU A 221 11.36 10.47 -2.61
N GLN A 222 10.08 10.16 -2.75
CA GLN A 222 9.00 10.97 -2.21
C GLN A 222 7.94 10.10 -1.56
N GLN A 223 7.49 10.53 -0.39
CA GLN A 223 6.25 10.04 0.21
C GLN A 223 5.42 11.28 0.53
N ASN A 224 4.21 11.36 -0.02
CA ASN A 224 3.32 12.47 0.26
C ASN A 224 2.06 11.94 0.93
N VAL A 225 1.54 12.72 1.87
CA VAL A 225 0.27 12.49 2.52
C VAL A 225 -0.57 13.74 2.38
N GLN A 226 -1.76 13.59 1.83
CA GLN A 226 -2.71 14.68 1.76
C GLN A 226 -3.22 15.00 3.16
N ARG A 227 -3.10 16.27 3.54
CA ARG A 227 -3.63 16.82 4.80
C ARG A 227 -4.50 18.05 4.51
N PRO A 228 -5.59 18.28 5.26
CA PRO A 228 -6.18 17.38 6.25
C PRO A 228 -6.88 16.17 5.61
N SER A 229 -7.36 15.23 6.43
CA SER A 229 -8.31 14.19 6.00
C SER A 229 -9.64 14.80 5.54
N HIS A 230 -10.36 14.14 4.66
CA HIS A 230 -11.68 14.54 4.16
C HIS A 230 -12.77 13.67 4.76
N SER A 231 -13.98 14.23 4.92
CA SER A 231 -15.16 13.45 5.29
C SER A 231 -15.90 12.94 4.04
N GLY A 232 -16.63 11.83 4.19
CA GLY A 232 -17.40 11.23 3.10
C GLY A 232 -16.56 10.50 2.07
N ASN A 233 -17.17 10.15 0.93
CA ASN A 233 -16.57 9.28 -0.07
C ASN A 233 -15.28 9.86 -0.69
N PRO A 234 -14.34 8.99 -1.12
CA PRO A 234 -13.21 9.34 -1.97
C PRO A 234 -13.63 10.25 -3.14
N ARG A 235 -12.82 11.27 -3.42
CA ARG A 235 -13.05 12.22 -4.52
C ARG A 235 -12.33 11.85 -5.82
N ASP A 236 -11.22 11.12 -5.73
CA ASP A 236 -10.52 10.61 -6.91
C ASP A 236 -11.31 9.42 -7.53
N SER A 237 -11.62 9.55 -8.82
CA SER A 237 -12.39 8.57 -9.60
C SER A 237 -11.76 7.18 -9.66
N LYS A 238 -10.44 7.06 -9.39
CA LYS A 238 -9.78 5.76 -9.24
C LYS A 238 -10.35 5.00 -8.06
N PHE A 239 -10.72 5.66 -6.96
CA PHE A 239 -11.15 4.99 -5.74
C PHE A 239 -12.66 5.10 -5.50
N LEU A 240 -13.31 6.16 -5.99
CA LEU A 240 -14.74 6.38 -5.82
C LEU A 240 -15.56 5.18 -6.32
N GLY A 241 -16.46 4.70 -5.47
CA GLY A 241 -17.38 3.60 -5.74
C GLY A 241 -16.75 2.21 -5.65
N LYS A 242 -15.50 2.11 -5.18
CA LYS A 242 -14.76 0.83 -5.07
C LYS A 242 -14.40 0.48 -3.62
N GLU A 243 -14.83 1.29 -2.66
CA GLU A 243 -14.42 1.27 -1.26
C GLU A 243 -14.70 -0.11 -0.64
N PHE A 244 -15.82 -0.72 -1.00
CA PHE A 244 -16.25 -2.01 -0.46
C PHE A 244 -16.38 -3.10 -1.53
N ASP A 245 -15.75 -2.92 -2.70
CA ASP A 245 -15.85 -3.88 -3.79
C ASP A 245 -14.93 -5.08 -3.57
N LEU A 246 -15.51 -6.18 -3.09
CA LEU A 246 -14.81 -7.45 -2.88
C LEU A 246 -14.37 -8.14 -4.19
N LYS A 247 -14.86 -7.70 -5.35
CA LYS A 247 -14.41 -8.21 -6.66
C LYS A 247 -13.07 -7.63 -7.07
N LEU A 248 -12.64 -6.52 -6.44
CA LEU A 248 -11.29 -6.03 -6.64
C LEU A 248 -10.26 -7.06 -6.17
N PRO A 249 -9.16 -7.24 -6.92
CA PRO A 249 -8.12 -8.15 -6.53
C PRO A 249 -7.37 -7.63 -5.29
N VAL A 250 -6.74 -8.54 -4.55
CA VAL A 250 -5.86 -8.17 -3.43
C VAL A 250 -4.50 -7.71 -3.96
N SER A 251 -3.98 -6.60 -3.44
CA SER A 251 -2.78 -5.91 -3.89
C SER A 251 -1.53 -6.81 -3.91
N ASN A 252 -1.40 -7.65 -2.89
CA ASN A 252 -0.29 -8.57 -2.74
C ASN A 252 -0.36 -9.73 -3.75
N THR A 253 -1.57 -10.23 -4.07
CA THR A 253 -1.78 -11.19 -5.16
C THR A 253 -1.42 -10.59 -6.51
N VAL A 254 -1.81 -9.33 -6.73
CA VAL A 254 -1.48 -8.60 -7.95
C VAL A 254 0.03 -8.39 -8.09
N SER A 255 0.70 -8.00 -6.99
CA SER A 255 2.15 -7.73 -6.97
C SER A 255 3.00 -8.99 -7.20
N ARG A 256 2.46 -10.18 -6.90
CA ARG A 256 3.13 -11.48 -7.09
C ARG A 256 2.92 -12.10 -8.47
N ARG A 257 2.14 -11.48 -9.36
CA ARG A 257 2.00 -11.96 -10.74
C ARG A 257 3.36 -11.91 -11.44
N ALA A 258 3.61 -12.89 -12.32
CA ALA A 258 4.79 -12.91 -13.16
C ALA A 258 4.86 -11.58 -13.94
N PRO A 259 5.98 -10.83 -13.85
CA PRO A 259 6.10 -9.58 -14.57
C PRO A 259 6.20 -9.83 -16.07
N ALA A 260 5.71 -8.88 -16.87
CA ALA A 260 5.97 -8.90 -18.30
C ALA A 260 7.43 -8.50 -18.55
N LYS A 261 8.14 -9.30 -19.35
CA LYS A 261 9.49 -9.00 -19.84
C LYS A 261 9.41 -8.63 -21.32
N ILE A 262 9.82 -7.42 -21.65
CA ILE A 262 9.71 -6.85 -23.01
C ILE A 262 11.11 -6.49 -23.49
N ALA A 263 11.55 -7.02 -24.64
CA ALA A 263 12.80 -6.57 -25.25
C ALA A 263 12.65 -5.15 -25.80
N ALA A 264 13.65 -4.32 -25.53
CA ALA A 264 13.85 -3.04 -26.20
C ALA A 264 15.15 -3.14 -27.01
N LYS A 265 15.03 -3.09 -28.35
CA LYS A 265 16.19 -3.20 -29.26
C LYS A 265 16.95 -1.87 -29.39
N ASP A 266 16.38 -0.76 -28.94
CA ASP A 266 16.69 0.60 -29.37
C ASP A 266 16.93 1.59 -28.21
N TRP A 267 16.99 1.13 -26.96
CA TRP A 267 17.48 1.96 -25.85
C TRP A 267 18.98 2.16 -26.00
N LYS A 268 19.34 3.12 -26.88
CA LYS A 268 20.71 3.47 -27.20
C LYS A 268 21.46 3.81 -25.91
N GLN A 269 22.66 3.26 -25.77
CA GLN A 269 23.65 3.66 -24.79
C GLN A 269 24.05 5.10 -25.14
N GLY A 270 23.36 6.07 -24.52
CA GLY A 270 23.77 7.47 -24.48
C GLY A 270 24.52 7.73 -23.19
#